data_AF-A0A1Y2USL9-F1
#
_entry.id   AF-A0A1Y2USL9-F1
#
_cell.length_a   1.000
_cell.length_b   1.000
_cell.length_c   1.000
_cell.angle_alpha   90.00
_cell.angle_beta   90.00
_cell.angle_gamma   90.00
#
_symmetry.space_group_name_H-M   'P 1'
#
loop_
_entity.id
_entity.type
_entity.pdbx_description
1 polymer ?
#
loop_
_entity_poly.entity_id
_entity_poly.type
_entity_poly.pdbx_seq_one_letter_code
_entity_poly.pdbx_strand_id
1 'polypeptide(L)'
;GSGSSSGSGSSSGSGSSSGSGSSSGSGGAALRELVAKIHASNTGSIALFKSLGFKQRGDVNYFGEIQMVLEGFGSGDEGPVREDTWAAFVKSDGYTEFLYDRSRLKK
;
A
#
# COMPACT_ATOMS: atom_id res chain seq x y z
N GLY A 1 -26.73 23.03 -60.27
CA GLY A 1 -25.68 22.22 -59.62
C GLY A 1 -24.39 22.45 -60.36
N SER A 2 -23.30 22.62 -59.62
CA SER A 2 -21.90 22.41 -60.03
C SER A 2 -21.02 22.93 -58.89
N GLY A 3 -20.50 22.00 -58.09
CA GLY A 3 -19.58 22.28 -56.99
C GLY A 3 -18.17 22.57 -57.47
N SER A 4 -17.35 23.14 -56.59
CA SER A 4 -15.90 23.19 -56.71
C SER A 4 -15.31 23.19 -55.32
N SER A 5 -14.56 22.13 -55.03
CA SER A 5 -13.79 21.90 -53.81
C SER A 5 -12.49 22.71 -53.82
N SER A 6 -12.05 23.17 -52.65
CA SER A 6 -10.62 23.27 -52.36
C SER A 6 -10.42 23.23 -50.85
N GLY A 7 -9.73 22.19 -50.40
CA GLY A 7 -9.24 22.09 -49.03
C GLY A 7 -8.00 22.94 -48.84
N SER A 8 -7.81 23.44 -47.63
CA SER A 8 -6.50 23.82 -47.10
C SER A 8 -6.56 23.64 -45.59
N GLY A 9 -5.85 22.62 -45.13
CA GLY A 9 -5.55 22.44 -43.72
C GLY A 9 -4.41 23.37 -43.32
N SER A 10 -4.53 23.98 -42.15
CA SER A 10 -3.40 24.56 -41.44
C SER A 10 -3.66 24.46 -39.95
N SER A 11 -2.94 23.51 -39.36
CA SER A 11 -2.71 23.30 -37.95
C SER A 11 -2.01 24.50 -37.32
N SER A 12 -2.48 24.95 -36.16
CA SER A 12 -1.62 25.52 -35.13
C SER A 12 -2.32 25.41 -33.78
N GLY A 13 -2.20 24.23 -33.17
CA GLY A 13 -2.46 24.06 -31.76
C GLY A 13 -1.41 24.84 -30.97
N SER A 14 -1.84 25.82 -30.20
CA SER A 14 -1.06 26.41 -29.11
C SER A 14 -1.85 26.22 -27.81
N GLY A 15 -1.94 24.96 -27.40
CA GLY A 15 -2.40 24.59 -26.06
C GLY A 15 -1.30 24.89 -25.06
N SER A 16 -1.23 26.12 -24.57
CA SER A 16 -0.42 26.48 -23.40
C SER A 16 -1.14 26.03 -22.13
N SER A 17 -1.28 24.70 -21.94
CA SER A 17 -1.62 24.17 -20.63
C SER A 17 -0.34 24.16 -19.80
N SER A 18 -0.05 25.30 -19.17
CA SER A 18 0.81 25.35 -17.98
C SER A 18 0.10 24.58 -16.87
N GLY A 19 0.14 23.25 -16.97
CA GLY A 19 -0.14 22.36 -15.85
C GLY A 19 0.99 22.54 -14.87
N SER A 20 0.84 23.50 -13.96
CA SER A 20 1.54 23.48 -12.67
C SER A 20 1.10 22.21 -11.96
N GLY A 21 1.77 21.10 -12.27
CA GLY A 21 1.74 19.91 -11.46
C GLY A 21 2.39 20.28 -10.13
N SER A 22 1.56 20.67 -9.17
CA SER A 22 1.96 20.78 -7.77
C SER A 22 2.50 19.41 -7.35
N SER A 23 3.82 19.28 -7.35
CA SER A 23 4.50 18.07 -6.95
C SER A 23 4.15 17.76 -5.50
N SER A 24 3.49 16.62 -5.32
CA SER A 24 3.62 15.76 -4.15
C SER A 24 3.36 16.44 -2.79
N GLY A 25 2.08 16.57 -2.46
CA GLY A 25 1.69 16.34 -1.07
C GLY A 25 2.07 14.91 -0.73
N SER A 26 3.18 14.72 -0.01
CA SER A 26 3.57 13.46 0.62
C SER A 26 2.60 13.14 1.75
N GLY A 27 1.34 12.84 1.40
CA GLY A 27 0.43 12.14 2.29
C GLY A 27 0.89 10.69 2.32
N GLY A 28 1.82 10.38 3.22
CA GLY A 28 2.36 9.03 3.37
C GLY A 28 1.21 8.02 3.54
N ALA A 29 1.26 6.93 2.78
CA ALA A 29 0.32 5.83 2.98
C ALA A 29 0.58 5.22 4.37
N ALA A 30 -0.40 5.34 5.26
CA ALA A 30 -0.32 4.77 6.58
C ALA A 30 -1.06 3.43 6.63
N LEU A 31 -0.41 2.41 7.18
CA LEU A 31 -1.07 1.14 7.47
C LEU A 31 -2.12 1.36 8.57
N ARG A 32 -3.37 1.05 8.26
CA ARG A 32 -4.50 1.23 9.19
C ARG A 32 -4.91 -0.05 9.89
N GLU A 33 -4.53 -1.19 9.33
CA GLU A 33 -4.96 -2.50 9.81
C GLU A 33 -4.02 -3.58 9.28
N LEU A 34 -3.83 -4.63 10.08
CA LEU A 34 -3.16 -5.85 9.66
C LEU A 34 -4.16 -7.02 9.67
N VAL A 35 -4.37 -7.62 8.50
CA VAL A 35 -5.31 -8.72 8.29
C VAL A 35 -4.59 -9.92 7.67
N ALA A 36 -4.81 -11.10 8.24
CA ALA A 36 -4.43 -12.38 7.65
C ALA A 36 -5.68 -13.10 7.09
N LYS A 37 -5.65 -13.48 5.81
CA LYS A 37 -6.65 -14.36 5.19
C LYS A 37 -6.16 -15.80 5.28
N ILE A 38 -6.96 -16.68 5.86
CA ILE A 38 -6.56 -18.05 6.17
C ILE A 38 -7.68 -18.99 5.77
N HIS A 39 -7.37 -20.07 5.06
CA HIS A 39 -8.35 -21.12 4.79
C HIS A 39 -8.92 -21.71 6.11
N ALA A 40 -10.23 -21.85 6.22
CA ALA A 40 -10.95 -22.17 7.45
C ALA A 40 -10.54 -23.52 8.07
N SER A 41 -10.07 -24.46 7.24
CA SER A 41 -9.55 -25.76 7.70
C SER A 41 -8.11 -25.72 8.21
N ASN A 42 -7.37 -24.62 8.04
CA ASN A 42 -5.98 -24.50 8.48
C ASN A 42 -5.92 -24.15 9.97
N THR A 43 -6.16 -25.15 10.81
CA THR A 43 -6.17 -25.02 12.27
C THR A 43 -4.85 -24.51 12.84
N GLY A 44 -3.71 -24.88 12.24
CA GLY A 44 -2.38 -24.46 12.67
C GLY A 44 -2.16 -22.94 12.53
N SER A 45 -2.43 -22.40 11.33
CA SER A 45 -2.33 -20.95 11.11
C SER A 45 -3.34 -20.19 11.97
N ILE A 46 -4.58 -20.70 12.10
CA ILE A 46 -5.59 -20.07 12.97
C ILE A 46 -5.10 -19.99 14.43
N ALA A 47 -4.54 -21.07 14.96
CA ALA A 47 -3.99 -21.10 16.32
C ALA A 47 -2.82 -20.13 16.50
N LEU A 48 -1.90 -20.08 15.53
CA LEU A 48 -0.78 -19.14 15.54
C LEU A 48 -1.27 -17.69 15.63
N PHE A 49 -2.15 -17.27 14.72
CA PHE A 49 -2.62 -15.89 14.69
C PHE A 49 -3.45 -15.53 15.93
N LYS A 50 -4.24 -16.47 16.48
CA LYS A 50 -4.90 -16.28 17.79
C LYS A 50 -3.90 -16.03 18.91
N SER A 51 -2.78 -16.77 18.95
CA SER A 51 -1.74 -16.59 19.99
C SER A 51 -1.05 -15.23 19.90
N LEU A 52 -0.99 -14.64 18.70
CA LEU A 52 -0.45 -13.30 18.45
C LEU A 52 -1.49 -12.18 18.70
N GLY A 53 -2.68 -12.53 19.19
CA GLY A 53 -3.74 -11.56 19.53
C GLY A 53 -4.67 -11.18 18.36
N PHE A 54 -4.56 -11.84 17.20
CA PHE A 54 -5.52 -11.62 16.13
C PHE A 54 -6.88 -12.22 16.47
N LYS A 55 -7.95 -11.53 16.04
CA LYS A 55 -9.34 -11.96 16.22
C LYS A 55 -10.00 -12.22 14.88
N GLN A 56 -10.85 -13.23 14.82
CA GLN A 56 -11.63 -13.48 13.61
C GLN A 56 -12.66 -12.36 13.40
N ARG A 57 -12.71 -11.82 12.19
CA ARG A 57 -13.72 -10.86 11.75
C ARG A 57 -14.69 -11.55 10.79
N GLY A 58 -15.95 -11.64 11.20
CA GLY A 58 -17.00 -12.27 10.40
C GLY A 58 -16.83 -13.77 10.23
N ASP A 59 -17.55 -14.33 9.27
CA ASP A 59 -17.59 -15.76 8.98
C ASP A 59 -16.68 -16.14 7.80
N VAL A 60 -16.67 -17.44 7.50
CA VAL A 60 -15.98 -18.00 6.32
C VAL A 60 -16.58 -17.40 5.04
N ASN A 61 -15.73 -16.87 4.18
CA ASN A 61 -16.14 -16.32 2.89
C ASN A 61 -16.40 -17.44 1.85
N TYR A 62 -16.83 -17.06 0.65
CA TYR A 62 -17.12 -18.03 -0.42
C TYR A 62 -15.91 -18.84 -0.91
N PHE A 63 -14.68 -18.38 -0.63
CA PHE A 63 -13.45 -19.09 -0.93
C PHE A 63 -13.03 -20.07 0.18
N GLY A 64 -13.83 -20.20 1.23
CA GLY A 64 -13.46 -21.04 2.38
C GLY A 64 -12.43 -20.38 3.29
N GLU A 65 -12.23 -19.06 3.23
CA GLU A 65 -11.27 -18.33 4.07
C GLU A 65 -11.95 -17.54 5.18
N ILE A 66 -11.30 -17.44 6.33
CA ILE A 66 -11.63 -16.48 7.39
C ILE A 66 -10.67 -15.29 7.33
N GLN A 67 -11.11 -14.16 7.88
CA GLN A 67 -10.24 -13.00 8.13
C GLN A 67 -9.87 -12.95 9.61
N MET A 68 -8.57 -12.96 9.90
CA MET A 68 -8.00 -12.73 11.22
C MET A 68 -7.41 -11.32 11.26
N VAL A 69 -7.78 -10.50 12.23
CA VAL A 69 -7.41 -9.08 12.30
C VAL A 69 -6.68 -8.77 13.59
N LEU A 70 -5.59 -8.01 13.52
CA LEU A 70 -4.94 -7.43 14.68
C LEU A 70 -5.52 -6.04 14.96
N GLU A 71 -6.39 -5.96 15.95
CA GLU A 71 -7.02 -4.70 16.37
C GLU A 71 -5.98 -3.73 16.95
N GLY A 72 -6.18 -2.42 16.74
CA GLY A 72 -5.27 -1.38 17.24
C GLY A 72 -3.96 -1.23 16.45
N PHE A 73 -3.73 -2.06 15.43
CA PHE A 73 -2.60 -1.87 14.52
C PHE A 73 -2.71 -0.52 13.79
N GLY A 74 -1.63 0.26 13.75
CA GLY A 74 -1.63 1.59 13.09
C GLY A 74 -2.41 2.69 13.83
N SER A 75 -2.99 2.38 15.00
CA SER A 75 -3.62 3.37 15.90
C SER A 75 -2.58 3.99 16.83
N GLY A 76 -1.41 4.32 16.27
CA GLY A 76 -0.40 5.09 16.99
C GLY A 76 -0.99 6.45 17.30
N ASP A 77 -1.16 6.74 18.58
CA ASP A 77 -1.05 8.11 19.09
C ASP A 77 0.19 8.71 18.42
N GLU A 78 0.01 9.73 17.59
CA GLU A 78 1.09 10.39 16.86
C GLU A 78 1.95 11.25 17.81
N GLY A 79 2.33 10.70 18.97
CA GLY A 79 3.53 11.10 19.66
C GLY A 79 4.71 10.64 18.81
N PRO A 80 5.75 11.48 18.61
CA PRO A 80 6.91 11.07 17.85
C PRO A 80 7.52 9.87 18.56
N VAL A 81 7.38 8.68 17.97
CA VAL A 81 8.30 7.58 18.23
C VAL A 81 9.63 8.12 17.75
N ARG A 82 10.37 8.70 18.69
CA ARG A 82 11.68 9.27 18.41
C ARG A 82 12.49 8.14 17.77
N GLU A 83 13.10 8.38 16.61
CA GLU A 83 13.80 7.35 15.84
C GLU A 83 14.83 6.59 16.69
N ASP A 84 15.38 7.23 17.73
CA ASP A 84 16.28 6.63 18.72
C ASP A 84 15.64 5.47 19.50
N THR A 85 14.35 5.55 19.86
CA THR A 85 13.63 4.52 20.63
C THR A 85 13.27 3.30 19.79
N TRP A 86 12.80 3.51 18.56
CA TRP A 86 12.52 2.41 17.62
C TRP A 86 13.81 1.75 17.15
N ALA A 87 14.82 2.53 16.75
CA ALA A 87 16.10 1.98 16.30
C ALA A 87 16.85 1.25 17.42
N ALA A 88 16.70 1.68 18.68
CA ALA A 88 17.26 0.94 19.82
C ALA A 88 16.56 -0.40 20.05
N PHE A 89 15.23 -0.46 19.92
CA PHE A 89 14.47 -1.70 20.05
C PHE A 89 14.80 -2.69 18.90
N VAL A 90 14.80 -2.21 17.66
CA VAL A 90 15.14 -3.01 16.46
C VAL A 90 16.62 -3.44 16.46
N LYS A 91 17.55 -2.66 17.01
CA LYS A 91 18.94 -3.15 17.19
C LYS A 91 19.05 -4.27 18.23
N SER A 92 18.12 -4.35 19.17
CA SER A 92 18.14 -5.37 20.22
C SER A 92 17.49 -6.69 19.80
N ASP A 93 16.56 -6.67 18.85
CA ASP A 93 15.84 -7.87 18.38
C ASP A 93 16.56 -8.63 17.25
N GLY A 94 17.68 -8.09 16.76
CA GLY A 94 18.50 -8.70 15.72
C GLY A 94 17.92 -8.56 14.31
N TYR A 95 16.87 -7.77 14.12
CA TYR A 95 16.31 -7.49 12.81
C TYR A 95 17.19 -6.52 12.02
N THR A 96 17.53 -6.90 10.78
CA THR A 96 18.28 -6.05 9.84
C THR A 96 17.47 -5.92 8.55
N GLU A 97 17.02 -4.71 8.24
CA GLU A 97 16.38 -4.44 6.96
C GLU A 97 17.40 -4.45 5.82
N PHE A 98 17.15 -5.28 4.80
CA PHE A 98 17.84 -5.19 3.52
C PHE A 98 17.00 -4.37 2.55
N LEU A 99 17.45 -3.15 2.26
CA LEU A 99 16.85 -2.34 1.22
C LEU A 99 17.09 -2.98 -0.15
N TYR A 100 16.01 -3.32 -0.83
CA TYR A 100 16.08 -3.92 -2.15
C TYR A 100 16.48 -2.88 -3.19
N ASP A 101 17.75 -2.95 -3.62
CA ASP A 101 18.29 -2.09 -4.65
C ASP A 101 17.86 -2.59 -6.05
N ARG A 102 16.82 -1.95 -6.60
CA ARG A 102 16.30 -2.27 -7.94
C ARG A 102 17.31 -2.05 -9.07
N SER A 103 18.40 -1.32 -8.84
CA SER A 103 19.46 -1.16 -9.85
C SER A 103 20.29 -2.43 -10.05
N ARG A 104 20.19 -3.40 -9.11
CA ARG A 104 20.89 -4.69 -9.16
C ARG A 104 20.12 -5.77 -9.92
N LEU A 105 18.91 -5.48 -10.40
CA LEU A 105 18.22 -6.38 -11.31
C LEU A 105 18.93 -6.38 -12.66
N LYS A 106 19.52 -7.53 -13.04
CA LYS A 106 19.96 -7.72 -14.42
C LYS A 106 18.70 -7.82 -15.30
N LYS A 107 18.67 -7.03 -16.38
CA LYS A 107 17.61 -7.05 -17.40
C LYS A 107 17.54 -8.39 -18.10
#